data_AF-A0A661QP57-F1
#
_entry.id   AF-A0A661QP57-F1
#
_cell.length_a   1.000
_cell.length_b   1.000
_cell.length_c   1.000
_cell.angle_alpha   90.00
_cell.angle_beta   90.00
_cell.angle_gamma   90.00
#
_symmetry.space_group_name_H-M   'P 1'
#
loop_
_entity.id
_entity.type
_entity.pdbx_description
1 polymer ?
#
loop_
_entity_poly.entity_id
_entity_poly.type
_entity_poly.pdbx_seq_one_letter_code
_entity_poly.pdbx_strand_id
1 'polypeptide(L)'
;MYNVEFYKGDYLERQRKANDDKCVCYVEHHFNSSASPSANYVVVITGSNASQTSKNWGRWYAQAVAREFDLPVGGNAGIQVGGYNGRGDFNLRHTYMPAILLEPLFASNPQHAEWIRSDERQNRLARILCESIQRFFQKGGLVAFSVGHKYKTSRPNDRGAKVYGGGMEADYAEEILNKAQEMIEGIDKPQEHRKINVIQGDEVLWTQNVDPDSDITWDPVRGVLRIDQA
;
A
#
# COMPACT_ATOMS: atom_id res chain seq x y z
N MET A 1 -8.50 -13.88 -11.43
CA MET A 1 -7.40 -13.26 -12.21
C MET A 1 -7.46 -11.76 -11.98
N TYR A 2 -6.31 -11.12 -11.80
CA TYR A 2 -6.23 -9.67 -11.62
C TYR A 2 -5.77 -9.01 -12.91
N ASN A 3 -6.27 -7.80 -13.16
CA ASN A 3 -5.75 -6.87 -14.15
C ASN A 3 -5.49 -5.54 -13.46
N VAL A 4 -4.50 -4.77 -13.90
CA VAL A 4 -4.20 -3.45 -13.35
C VAL A 4 -4.33 -2.39 -14.44
N GLU A 5 -4.95 -1.27 -14.11
CA GLU A 5 -5.04 -0.10 -14.99
C GLU A 5 -4.54 1.16 -14.28
N PHE A 6 -3.74 1.95 -14.99
CA PHE A 6 -3.22 3.24 -14.49
C PHE A 6 -4.12 4.39 -14.92
N TYR A 7 -4.86 4.95 -13.96
CA TYR A 7 -5.77 6.05 -14.21
C TYR A 7 -5.05 7.40 -14.19
N LYS A 8 -5.20 8.14 -15.29
CA LYS A 8 -4.57 9.44 -15.54
C LYS A 8 -5.61 10.57 -15.63
N GLY A 9 -5.17 11.81 -15.48
CA GLY A 9 -6.04 12.99 -15.42
C GLY A 9 -6.05 13.64 -14.03
N ASP A 10 -6.97 14.56 -13.81
CA ASP A 10 -7.18 15.13 -12.47
C ASP A 10 -7.83 14.10 -11.53
N TYR A 11 -7.69 14.25 -10.20
CA TYR A 11 -8.12 13.23 -9.24
C TYR A 11 -9.57 12.78 -9.42
N LEU A 12 -10.49 13.71 -9.68
CA LEU A 12 -11.91 13.38 -9.90
C LEU A 12 -12.11 12.57 -11.19
N GLU A 13 -11.32 12.84 -12.23
CA GLU A 13 -11.40 12.12 -13.50
C GLU A 13 -10.93 10.67 -13.35
N ARG A 14 -9.86 10.45 -12.58
CA ARG A 14 -9.34 9.10 -12.27
C ARG A 14 -10.37 8.27 -11.52
N GLN A 15 -10.94 8.85 -10.46
CA GLN A 15 -11.94 8.20 -9.63
C GLN A 15 -13.20 7.85 -10.44
N ARG A 16 -13.67 8.76 -11.30
CA ARG A 16 -14.81 8.50 -12.19
C ARG A 16 -14.54 7.34 -13.14
N LYS A 17 -13.40 7.36 -13.83
CA LYS A 17 -13.04 6.26 -14.74
C LYS A 17 -12.93 4.92 -14.02
N ALA A 18 -12.28 4.89 -12.84
CA ALA A 18 -12.19 3.66 -12.04
C ALA A 18 -13.57 3.15 -11.58
N ASN A 19 -14.52 4.06 -11.30
CA ASN A 19 -15.90 3.69 -10.99
C ASN A 19 -16.63 3.11 -12.22
N ASP A 20 -16.47 3.76 -13.38
CA ASP A 20 -17.09 3.35 -14.65
C ASP A 20 -16.61 1.95 -15.06
N ASP A 21 -15.32 1.68 -14.87
CA ASP A 21 -14.69 0.38 -15.14
C ASP A 21 -14.96 -0.67 -14.04
N LYS A 22 -15.65 -0.28 -12.97
CA LYS A 22 -16.03 -1.15 -11.84
C LYS A 22 -14.83 -1.84 -11.18
N CYS A 23 -13.75 -1.10 -10.97
CA CYS A 23 -12.56 -1.61 -10.30
C CYS A 23 -12.91 -2.17 -8.92
N VAL A 24 -12.24 -3.26 -8.53
CA VAL A 24 -12.47 -3.91 -7.23
C VAL A 24 -11.83 -3.13 -6.08
N CYS A 25 -10.78 -2.37 -6.38
CA CYS A 25 -10.13 -1.47 -5.44
C CYS A 25 -9.40 -0.33 -6.16
N TYR A 26 -9.08 0.72 -5.41
CA TYR A 26 -8.34 1.89 -5.89
C TYR A 26 -7.16 2.19 -4.97
N VAL A 27 -5.96 2.29 -5.54
CA VAL A 27 -4.73 2.63 -4.84
C VAL A 27 -4.16 3.90 -5.43
N GLU A 28 -3.92 4.89 -4.57
CA GLU A 28 -3.10 6.03 -4.94
C GLU A 28 -1.78 6.03 -4.19
N HIS A 29 -0.65 6.09 -4.89
CA HIS A 29 0.67 6.07 -4.27
C HIS A 29 1.28 7.47 -4.21
N HIS A 30 1.69 7.86 -3.00
CA HIS A 30 2.47 9.05 -2.68
C HIS A 30 3.67 8.65 -1.80
N PHE A 31 4.55 9.61 -1.52
CA PHE A 31 5.42 9.55 -0.36
C PHE A 31 5.16 10.76 0.52
N ASN A 32 5.27 10.57 1.83
CA ASN A 32 5.16 11.68 2.74
C ASN A 32 6.35 12.64 2.57
N SER A 33 6.19 13.88 3.00
CA SER A 33 7.28 14.85 3.06
C SER A 33 6.99 15.82 4.20
N SER A 34 8.04 16.17 4.94
CA SER A 34 7.95 17.04 6.11
C SER A 34 9.10 18.04 6.10
N ALA A 35 8.89 19.19 6.73
CA ALA A 35 9.97 20.12 7.03
C ALA A 35 10.99 19.52 8.02
N SER A 36 10.56 18.53 8.83
CA SER A 36 11.47 17.77 9.69
C SER A 36 12.05 16.59 8.91
N PRO A 37 13.38 16.52 8.70
CA PRO A 37 14.03 15.38 8.03
C PRO A 37 14.04 14.12 8.91
N SER A 38 13.64 14.20 10.18
CA SER A 38 13.54 13.05 11.09
C SER A 38 12.15 12.43 11.15
N ALA A 39 11.16 12.94 10.41
CA ALA A 39 9.84 12.32 10.34
C ALA A 39 9.94 10.90 9.76
N ASN A 40 9.39 9.90 10.45
CA ASN A 40 9.74 8.50 10.21
C ASN A 40 8.61 7.48 10.44
N TYR A 41 7.34 7.85 10.29
CA TYR A 41 6.23 6.91 10.47
C TYR A 41 5.59 6.47 9.14
N VAL A 42 4.89 5.35 9.19
CA VAL A 42 4.06 4.85 8.09
C VAL A 42 2.62 5.29 8.31
N VAL A 43 1.95 5.79 7.28
CA VAL A 43 0.50 6.04 7.34
C VAL A 43 -0.17 5.75 6.00
N VAL A 44 -1.43 5.35 6.06
CA VAL A 44 -2.34 5.27 4.92
C VAL A 44 -3.45 6.28 5.11
N ILE A 45 -3.70 7.07 4.07
CA ILE A 45 -4.81 8.01 4.05
C ILE A 45 -6.06 7.32 3.50
N THR A 46 -7.21 7.62 4.10
CA THR A 46 -8.52 7.17 3.64
C THR A 46 -9.45 8.37 3.46
N GLY A 47 -10.40 8.29 2.53
CA GLY A 47 -11.43 9.33 2.37
C GLY A 47 -12.35 9.41 3.59
N SER A 48 -12.99 10.55 3.82
CA SER A 48 -13.92 10.74 4.95
C SER A 48 -15.08 9.73 4.96
N ASN A 49 -15.45 9.25 3.77
CA ASN A 49 -16.50 8.27 3.52
C ASN A 49 -15.98 6.83 3.38
N ALA A 50 -14.73 6.55 3.76
CA ALA A 50 -14.12 5.24 3.57
C ALA A 50 -14.88 4.11 4.28
N SER A 51 -15.10 3.01 3.54
CA SER A 51 -15.69 1.78 4.05
C SER A 51 -14.82 1.13 5.13
N GLN A 52 -15.39 0.18 5.87
CA GLN A 52 -14.61 -0.60 6.83
C GLN A 52 -13.52 -1.43 6.12
N THR A 53 -13.80 -1.93 4.90
CA THR A 53 -12.81 -2.63 4.07
C THR A 53 -11.60 -1.75 3.77
N SER A 54 -11.80 -0.51 3.31
CA SER A 54 -10.69 0.45 3.09
C SER A 54 -9.86 0.67 4.35
N LYS A 55 -10.52 0.86 5.50
CA LYS A 55 -9.84 1.11 6.77
C LYS A 55 -9.03 -0.11 7.21
N ASN A 56 -9.60 -1.31 7.13
CA ASN A 56 -8.90 -2.54 7.51
C ASN A 56 -7.73 -2.83 6.56
N TRP A 57 -7.94 -2.66 5.25
CA TRP A 57 -6.90 -2.81 4.23
C TRP A 57 -5.74 -1.83 4.46
N GLY A 58 -6.05 -0.55 4.67
CA GLY A 58 -5.03 0.46 4.96
C GLY A 58 -4.27 0.20 6.26
N ARG A 59 -4.94 -0.25 7.33
CA ARG A 59 -4.25 -0.63 8.59
C ARG A 59 -3.28 -1.78 8.37
N TRP A 60 -3.75 -2.81 7.67
CA TRP A 60 -2.91 -3.98 7.38
C TRP A 60 -1.68 -3.58 6.57
N TYR A 61 -1.87 -2.80 5.50
CA TYR A 61 -0.77 -2.31 4.66
C TYR A 61 0.23 -1.48 5.49
N ALA A 62 -0.26 -0.50 6.26
CA ALA A 62 0.59 0.36 7.08
C ALA A 62 1.41 -0.45 8.10
N GLN A 63 0.80 -1.43 8.75
CA GLN A 63 1.49 -2.31 9.69
C GLN A 63 2.51 -3.23 9.00
N ALA A 64 2.21 -3.72 7.79
CA ALA A 64 3.14 -4.55 7.03
C ALA A 64 4.39 -3.77 6.63
N VAL A 65 4.23 -2.55 6.11
CA VAL A 65 5.36 -1.65 5.81
C VAL A 65 6.12 -1.29 7.08
N ALA A 66 5.42 -0.95 8.16
CA ALA A 66 6.05 -0.62 9.44
C ALA A 66 6.95 -1.76 9.96
N ARG A 67 6.51 -3.02 9.85
CA ARG A 67 7.32 -4.18 10.23
C ARG A 67 8.50 -4.40 9.29
N GLU A 68 8.30 -4.29 7.97
CA GLU A 68 9.35 -4.52 6.97
C GLU A 68 10.51 -3.52 7.07
N PHE A 69 10.20 -2.28 7.46
CA PHE A 69 11.16 -1.18 7.51
C PHE A 69 11.54 -0.74 8.94
N ASP A 70 11.07 -1.47 9.96
CA ASP A 70 11.26 -1.15 11.39
C ASP A 70 10.88 0.30 11.73
N LEU A 71 9.66 0.69 11.35
CA LEU A 71 9.13 2.05 11.50
C LEU A 71 7.94 2.10 12.46
N PRO A 72 7.74 3.23 13.17
CA PRO A 72 6.50 3.46 13.90
C PRO A 72 5.30 3.58 12.95
N VAL A 73 4.15 3.10 13.43
CA VAL A 73 2.86 3.27 12.76
C VAL A 73 2.26 4.62 13.17
N GLY A 74 1.94 5.47 12.19
CA GLY A 74 1.32 6.78 12.39
C GLY A 74 -0.21 6.75 12.42
N GLY A 75 -0.83 7.91 12.64
CA GLY A 75 -2.29 8.06 12.67
C GLY A 75 -2.98 7.20 13.74
N ASN A 76 -4.24 6.83 13.48
CA ASN A 76 -4.98 5.88 14.31
C ASN A 76 -4.75 4.46 13.82
N ALA A 77 -3.73 3.79 14.38
CA ALA A 77 -3.31 2.44 14.01
C ALA A 77 -2.96 2.28 12.53
N GLY A 78 -2.35 3.30 11.92
CA GLY A 78 -1.92 3.31 10.52
C GLY A 78 -2.86 4.07 9.59
N ILE A 79 -4.02 4.52 10.08
CA ILE A 79 -5.00 5.27 9.29
C ILE A 79 -5.02 6.74 9.69
N GLN A 80 -4.94 7.61 8.69
CA GLN A 80 -5.34 9.00 8.80
C GLN A 80 -6.53 9.25 7.88
N VAL A 81 -7.64 9.74 8.44
CA VAL A 81 -8.83 10.06 7.65
C VAL A 81 -8.69 11.47 7.10
N GLY A 82 -8.80 11.61 5.78
CA GLY A 82 -8.97 12.92 5.15
C GLY A 82 -10.32 13.49 5.57
N GLY A 83 -10.34 14.54 6.38
CA GLY A 83 -11.56 15.28 6.71
C GLY A 83 -12.00 16.24 5.60
N TYR A 84 -13.05 17.01 5.81
CA TYR A 84 -13.39 18.15 4.96
C TYR A 84 -12.21 19.15 5.02
N ASN A 85 -11.48 19.33 3.92
CA ASN A 85 -10.16 20.01 3.82
C ASN A 85 -8.96 19.27 4.45
N GLY A 86 -9.11 17.99 4.80
CA GLY A 86 -8.01 17.15 5.24
C GLY A 86 -7.13 16.68 4.07
N ARG A 87 -5.87 16.38 4.39
CA ARG A 87 -4.92 15.75 3.46
C ARG A 87 -5.54 14.49 2.83
N GLY A 88 -5.51 14.40 1.50
CA GLY A 88 -5.87 13.19 0.76
C GLY A 88 -7.37 12.89 0.56
N ASP A 89 -8.30 13.68 1.13
CA ASP A 89 -9.74 13.39 0.98
C ASP A 89 -10.22 13.48 -0.47
N PHE A 90 -9.82 14.54 -1.18
CA PHE A 90 -10.16 14.74 -2.60
C PHE A 90 -9.62 13.64 -3.52
N ASN A 91 -8.58 12.94 -3.10
CA ASN A 91 -7.95 11.87 -3.87
C ASN A 91 -8.81 10.60 -3.88
N LEU A 92 -9.67 10.41 -2.88
CA LEU A 92 -10.36 9.13 -2.63
C LEU A 92 -11.88 9.24 -2.51
N ARG A 93 -12.41 10.38 -2.08
CA ARG A 93 -13.82 10.49 -1.63
C ARG A 93 -14.88 10.20 -2.70
N HIS A 94 -14.53 10.25 -3.98
CA HIS A 94 -15.45 10.00 -5.11
C HIS A 94 -15.35 8.59 -5.68
N THR A 95 -14.54 7.72 -5.08
CA THR A 95 -14.50 6.28 -5.41
C THR A 95 -15.73 5.54 -4.89
N TYR A 96 -16.19 4.53 -5.61
CA TYR A 96 -17.27 3.63 -5.19
C TYR A 96 -16.76 2.30 -4.63
N MET A 97 -15.54 1.91 -5.02
CA MET A 97 -14.85 0.74 -4.50
C MET A 97 -14.01 1.10 -3.26
N PRO A 98 -13.56 0.11 -2.46
CA PRO A 98 -12.58 0.36 -1.43
C PRO A 98 -11.31 1.02 -1.99
N ALA A 99 -10.96 2.18 -1.43
CA ALA A 99 -9.82 2.98 -1.84
C ALA A 99 -8.88 3.32 -0.68
N ILE A 100 -7.57 3.38 -0.96
CA ILE A 100 -6.52 3.83 -0.02
C ILE A 100 -5.49 4.71 -0.74
N LEU A 101 -4.89 5.65 -0.01
CA LEU A 101 -3.75 6.43 -0.47
C LEU A 101 -2.55 6.10 0.42
N LEU A 102 -1.47 5.63 -0.21
CA LEU A 102 -0.28 5.14 0.45
C LEU A 102 0.68 6.29 0.75
N GLU A 103 1.15 6.40 1.99
CA GLU A 103 2.28 7.24 2.38
C GLU A 103 3.29 6.40 3.19
N PRO A 104 3.96 5.43 2.53
CA PRO A 104 4.71 4.40 3.25
C PRO A 104 6.02 4.91 3.85
N LEU A 105 6.61 5.94 3.25
CA LEU A 105 7.93 6.49 3.60
C LEU A 105 7.93 8.02 3.41
N PHE A 106 9.01 8.69 3.86
CA PHE A 106 9.17 10.14 3.78
C PHE A 106 10.26 10.49 2.76
N ALA A 107 9.90 11.14 1.65
CA ALA A 107 10.84 11.65 0.64
C ALA A 107 11.89 12.61 1.22
N SER A 108 11.53 13.34 2.28
CA SER A 108 12.38 14.31 2.97
C SER A 108 13.33 13.68 4.02
N ASN A 109 13.12 12.42 4.41
CA ASN A 109 13.96 11.73 5.37
C ASN A 109 15.11 11.03 4.63
N PRO A 110 16.39 11.30 4.95
CA PRO A 110 17.52 10.73 4.21
C PRO A 110 17.55 9.20 4.13
N GLN A 111 17.26 8.50 5.23
CA GLN A 111 17.25 7.04 5.26
C GLN A 111 16.10 6.48 4.41
N HIS A 112 14.91 7.07 4.55
CA HIS A 112 13.75 6.68 3.75
C HIS A 112 13.99 6.95 2.26
N ALA A 113 14.65 8.05 1.93
CA ALA A 113 14.99 8.39 0.56
C ALA A 113 16.00 7.42 -0.06
N GLU A 114 16.95 6.87 0.72
CA GLU A 114 17.78 5.76 0.25
C GLU A 114 16.95 4.52 -0.07
N TRP A 115 15.96 4.19 0.75
CA TRP A 115 15.04 3.08 0.47
C TRP A 115 14.14 3.34 -0.74
N ILE A 116 13.60 4.56 -0.88
CA ILE A 116 12.77 4.96 -2.03
C ILE A 116 13.54 4.78 -3.35
N ARG A 117 14.83 5.09 -3.35
CA ARG A 117 15.71 4.97 -4.53
C ARG A 117 16.25 3.56 -4.77
N SER A 118 16.11 2.66 -3.80
CA SER A 118 16.67 1.31 -3.87
C SER A 118 15.70 0.35 -4.54
N ASP A 119 16.13 -0.27 -5.64
CA ASP A 119 15.34 -1.28 -6.35
C ASP A 119 14.88 -2.43 -5.44
N GLU A 120 15.76 -2.91 -4.55
CA GLU A 120 15.42 -3.96 -3.58
C GLU A 120 14.26 -3.52 -2.68
N ARG A 121 14.33 -2.30 -2.12
CA ARG A 121 13.33 -1.80 -1.19
C ARG A 121 12.03 -1.40 -1.89
N GLN A 122 12.09 -0.91 -3.12
CA GLN A 122 10.92 -0.74 -3.99
C GLN A 122 10.21 -2.09 -4.22
N ASN A 123 10.96 -3.16 -4.50
CA ASN A 123 10.39 -4.51 -4.64
C ASN A 123 9.73 -5.00 -3.33
N ARG A 124 10.25 -4.62 -2.16
CA ARG A 124 9.58 -4.91 -0.86
C ARG A 124 8.24 -4.19 -0.74
N LEU A 125 8.19 -2.89 -1.04
CA LEU A 125 6.94 -2.11 -1.02
C LEU A 125 5.91 -2.63 -2.03
N ALA A 126 6.34 -2.95 -3.26
CA ALA A 126 5.50 -3.53 -4.30
C ALA A 126 4.88 -4.86 -3.88
N ARG A 127 5.69 -5.75 -3.26
CA ARG A 127 5.22 -7.03 -2.73
C ARG A 127 4.18 -6.85 -1.63
N ILE A 128 4.42 -5.96 -0.67
CA ILE A 128 3.44 -5.67 0.40
C ILE A 128 2.12 -5.15 -0.19
N LEU A 129 2.19 -4.30 -1.22
CA LEU A 129 0.98 -3.84 -1.92
C LEU A 129 0.24 -5.00 -2.58
N CYS A 130 0.94 -5.85 -3.34
CA CYS A 130 0.38 -7.04 -3.97
C CYS A 130 -0.29 -7.98 -2.95
N GLU A 131 0.41 -8.33 -1.86
CA GLU A 131 -0.13 -9.17 -0.79
C GLU A 131 -1.37 -8.55 -0.14
N SER A 132 -1.35 -7.24 0.09
CA SER A 132 -2.50 -6.54 0.66
C SER A 132 -3.72 -6.61 -0.27
N ILE A 133 -3.51 -6.51 -1.59
CA ILE A 133 -4.60 -6.60 -2.57
C ILE A 133 -5.14 -8.02 -2.61
N GLN A 134 -4.27 -9.04 -2.65
CA GLN A 134 -4.69 -10.43 -2.63
C GLN A 134 -5.52 -10.77 -1.39
N ARG A 135 -5.10 -10.29 -0.22
CA ARG A 135 -5.79 -10.54 1.04
C ARG A 135 -7.21 -9.97 1.04
N PHE A 136 -7.38 -8.73 0.60
CA PHE A 136 -8.66 -8.03 0.70
C PHE A 136 -9.58 -8.21 -0.52
N PHE A 137 -9.06 -8.66 -1.66
CA PHE A 137 -9.78 -8.77 -2.93
C PHE A 137 -9.61 -10.14 -3.60
N GLN A 138 -9.64 -11.22 -2.81
CA GLN A 138 -9.31 -12.61 -3.19
C GLN A 138 -9.90 -13.12 -4.51
N LYS A 139 -11.08 -12.62 -4.92
CA LYS A 139 -11.74 -13.01 -6.18
C LYS A 139 -11.03 -12.48 -7.44
N GLY A 140 -10.04 -11.62 -7.29
CA GLY A 140 -9.46 -10.89 -8.42
C GLY A 140 -10.36 -9.78 -8.91
N GLY A 141 -10.06 -9.28 -10.11
CA GLY A 141 -10.76 -8.18 -10.75
C GLY A 141 -9.80 -7.07 -11.19
N LEU A 142 -10.38 -5.97 -11.65
CA LEU A 142 -9.63 -4.82 -12.12
C LEU A 142 -9.19 -3.95 -10.95
N VAL A 143 -7.89 -3.73 -10.80
CA VAL A 143 -7.27 -2.89 -9.77
C VAL A 143 -6.95 -1.52 -10.38
N ALA A 144 -7.41 -0.45 -9.74
CA ALA A 144 -7.11 0.91 -10.19
C ALA A 144 -5.86 1.45 -9.50
N PHE A 145 -4.83 1.76 -10.28
CA PHE A 145 -3.63 2.46 -9.82
C PHE A 145 -3.65 3.93 -10.22
N SER A 146 -3.23 4.80 -9.30
CA SER A 146 -3.07 6.24 -9.50
C SER A 146 -1.71 6.68 -8.95
N VAL A 147 -0.93 7.36 -9.78
CA VAL A 147 0.32 8.01 -9.36
C VAL A 147 -0.02 9.43 -8.91
N GLY A 148 0.01 9.71 -7.61
CA GLY A 148 -0.58 10.89 -7.00
C GLY A 148 -0.27 12.22 -7.71
N HIS A 149 1.02 12.52 -7.87
CA HIS A 149 1.46 13.79 -8.44
C HIS A 149 1.76 13.78 -9.93
N LYS A 150 1.70 12.64 -10.63
CA LYS A 150 1.97 12.52 -12.08
C LYS A 150 0.69 12.53 -12.89
N TYR A 151 0.72 12.87 -14.17
CA TYR A 151 -0.39 12.74 -15.13
C TYR A 151 -1.64 13.60 -14.89
N LYS A 152 -1.58 14.65 -14.07
CA LYS A 152 -2.67 15.63 -13.96
C LYS A 152 -2.77 16.45 -15.23
N THR A 153 -3.97 16.59 -15.76
CA THR A 153 -4.26 17.46 -16.91
C THR A 153 -4.13 18.94 -16.51
N SER A 154 -4.59 19.31 -15.31
CA SER A 154 -4.46 20.68 -14.79
C SER A 154 -3.04 21.09 -14.42
N ARG A 155 -2.16 20.11 -14.12
CA ARG A 155 -0.77 20.33 -13.68
C ARG A 155 0.17 19.26 -14.27
N PRO A 156 0.46 19.29 -15.57
CA PRO A 156 1.20 18.23 -16.27
C PRO A 156 2.66 18.06 -15.77
N ASN A 157 3.22 19.11 -15.18
CA ASN A 157 4.57 19.13 -14.63
C ASN A 157 4.64 18.88 -13.12
N ASP A 158 3.50 18.61 -12.45
CA ASP A 158 3.52 18.17 -11.06
C ASP A 158 4.28 16.83 -10.96
N ARG A 159 5.15 16.73 -9.97
CA ARG A 159 5.96 15.53 -9.68
C ARG A 159 6.08 15.28 -8.17
N GLY A 160 5.34 16.03 -7.36
CA GLY A 160 5.33 15.90 -5.91
C GLY A 160 6.60 16.44 -5.26
N ALA A 161 6.93 15.89 -4.10
CA ALA A 161 8.10 16.26 -3.33
C ALA A 161 9.41 15.83 -4.02
N LYS A 162 10.48 16.60 -3.76
CA LYS A 162 11.83 16.15 -4.08
C LYS A 162 12.24 15.05 -3.12
N VAL A 163 12.84 13.98 -3.63
CA VAL A 163 13.42 12.93 -2.80
C VAL A 163 14.84 13.34 -2.40
N TYR A 164 15.16 13.19 -1.12
CA TYR A 164 16.50 13.50 -0.62
C TYR A 164 17.55 12.65 -1.38
N GLY A 165 18.61 13.30 -1.85
CA GLY A 165 19.64 12.64 -2.67
C GLY A 165 19.29 12.47 -4.16
N GLY A 166 18.13 12.93 -4.62
CA GLY A 166 17.79 13.06 -6.05
C GLY A 166 16.49 12.37 -6.46
N GLY A 167 15.94 12.81 -7.59
CA GLY A 167 14.67 12.32 -8.14
C GLY A 167 13.43 12.97 -7.53
N MET A 168 12.26 12.56 -8.01
CA MET A 168 10.97 13.09 -7.61
C MET A 168 10.06 11.99 -7.09
N GLU A 169 9.24 12.33 -6.10
CA GLU A 169 8.27 11.43 -5.46
C GLU A 169 7.46 10.62 -6.48
N ALA A 170 6.88 11.31 -7.46
CA ALA A 170 5.96 10.72 -8.42
C ALA A 170 6.63 9.67 -9.32
N ASP A 171 7.93 9.80 -9.60
CA ASP A 171 8.64 8.87 -10.46
C ASP A 171 8.91 7.56 -9.71
N TYR A 172 9.36 7.62 -8.45
CA TYR A 172 9.55 6.44 -7.62
C TYR A 172 8.23 5.76 -7.21
N ALA A 173 7.17 6.53 -6.99
CA ALA A 173 5.84 5.98 -6.75
C ALA A 173 5.34 5.16 -7.96
N GLU A 174 5.59 5.65 -9.17
CA GLU A 174 5.27 4.91 -10.40
C GLU A 174 6.13 3.64 -10.56
N GLU A 175 7.44 3.70 -10.29
CA GLU A 175 8.31 2.52 -10.32
C GLU A 175 7.81 1.39 -9.40
N ILE A 176 7.38 1.73 -8.18
CA ILE A 176 6.80 0.75 -7.24
C ILE A 176 5.47 0.20 -7.75
N LEU A 177 4.60 1.07 -8.29
CA LEU A 177 3.32 0.63 -8.83
C LEU A 177 3.49 -0.27 -10.06
N ASN A 178 4.47 -0.03 -10.92
CA ASN A 178 4.78 -0.92 -12.05
C ASN A 178 5.25 -2.29 -11.57
N LYS A 179 6.14 -2.34 -10.58
CA LYS A 179 6.55 -3.61 -9.94
C LYS A 179 5.37 -4.34 -9.32
N ALA A 180 4.47 -3.61 -8.66
CA ALA A 180 3.27 -4.18 -8.08
C ALA A 180 2.32 -4.71 -9.16
N GLN A 181 2.17 -3.99 -10.28
CA GLN A 181 1.39 -4.46 -11.43
C GLN A 181 1.90 -5.81 -11.94
N GLU A 182 3.21 -5.92 -12.21
CA GLU A 182 3.83 -7.16 -12.68
C GLU A 182 3.54 -8.32 -11.71
N MET A 183 3.66 -8.09 -10.40
CA MET A 183 3.38 -9.10 -9.38
C MET A 183 1.90 -9.48 -9.33
N ILE A 184 0.99 -8.51 -9.48
CA ILE A 184 -0.46 -8.71 -9.39
C ILE A 184 -0.99 -9.44 -10.63
N GLU A 185 -0.57 -9.03 -11.82
CA GLU A 185 -1.01 -9.65 -13.08
C GLU A 185 -0.39 -11.03 -13.29
N GLY A 186 0.75 -11.32 -12.65
CA GLY A 186 1.35 -12.66 -12.59
C GLY A 186 0.62 -13.65 -11.67
N ILE A 187 -0.50 -13.27 -11.03
CA ILE A 187 -1.27 -14.16 -10.16
C ILE A 187 -2.20 -15.05 -11.01
N ASP A 188 -1.74 -16.26 -11.29
CA ASP A 188 -2.49 -17.25 -12.07
C ASP A 188 -3.68 -17.86 -11.30
N LYS A 189 -3.57 -17.92 -9.96
CA LYS A 189 -4.61 -18.47 -9.07
C LYS A 189 -4.75 -17.61 -7.82
N PRO A 190 -5.97 -17.39 -7.30
CA PRO A 190 -6.17 -16.81 -5.98
C PRO A 190 -5.29 -17.51 -4.95
N GLN A 191 -4.79 -16.75 -3.97
CA GLN A 191 -4.04 -17.33 -2.88
C GLN A 191 -5.03 -18.13 -2.01
N GLU A 192 -5.18 -19.43 -2.26
CA GLU A 192 -6.11 -20.28 -1.51
C GLU A 192 -5.66 -20.44 -0.06
N HIS A 193 -4.35 -20.41 0.17
CA HIS A 193 -3.74 -20.51 1.50
C HIS A 193 -2.47 -19.67 1.60
N ARG A 194 -2.21 -19.10 2.78
CA ARG A 194 -0.91 -18.56 3.16
C ARG A 194 -0.08 -19.67 3.79
N LYS A 195 1.18 -19.82 3.35
CA LYS A 195 2.12 -20.78 3.94
C LYS A 195 2.86 -20.15 5.12
N ILE A 196 2.80 -20.75 6.29
CA ILE A 196 3.56 -20.36 7.48
C ILE A 196 4.68 -21.34 7.68
N ASN A 197 5.90 -20.82 7.82
CA ASN A 197 7.08 -21.63 8.13
C ASN A 197 7.60 -21.22 9.51
N VAL A 198 7.93 -22.22 10.33
CA VAL A 198 8.79 -22.03 11.51
C VAL A 198 10.16 -22.56 11.13
N ILE A 199 11.18 -21.71 11.27
CA ILE A 199 12.53 -21.94 10.75
C ILE A 199 13.54 -21.82 11.89
N GLN A 200 14.52 -22.73 11.96
CA GLN A 200 15.67 -22.66 12.85
C GLN A 200 16.96 -22.64 12.02
N GLY A 201 17.65 -21.50 12.02
CA GLY A 201 18.77 -21.28 11.10
C GLY A 201 18.27 -21.34 9.65
N ASP A 202 18.77 -22.31 8.89
CA ASP A 202 18.36 -22.58 7.51
C ASP A 202 17.36 -23.76 7.39
N GLU A 203 17.01 -24.40 8.51
CA GLU A 203 16.13 -25.57 8.54
C GLU A 203 14.67 -25.17 8.77
N VAL A 204 13.78 -25.63 7.89
CA VAL A 204 12.33 -25.47 8.08
C VAL A 204 11.84 -26.57 9.02
N LEU A 205 11.53 -26.21 10.26
CA LEU A 205 11.04 -27.13 11.30
C LEU A 205 9.56 -27.49 11.13
N TRP A 206 8.76 -26.54 10.66
CA TRP A 206 7.32 -26.74 10.50
C TRP A 206 6.76 -25.87 9.38
N THR A 207 5.73 -26.38 8.73
CA THR A 207 5.03 -25.72 7.63
C THR A 207 3.54 -25.97 7.75
N GLN A 208 2.73 -24.92 7.59
CA GLN A 208 1.29 -25.05 7.54
C GLN A 208 0.66 -24.08 6.55
N ASN A 209 -0.29 -24.59 5.79
CA ASN A 209 -1.21 -23.76 5.02
C ASN A 209 -2.31 -23.26 5.95
N VAL A 210 -2.43 -21.94 6.05
CA VAL A 210 -3.47 -21.26 6.83
C VAL A 210 -4.36 -20.45 5.90
N ASP A 211 -5.55 -20.11 6.37
CA ASP A 211 -6.40 -19.15 5.68
C ASP A 211 -5.65 -17.82 5.51
N PRO A 212 -5.65 -17.19 4.31
CA PRO A 212 -5.02 -15.90 4.09
C PRO A 212 -5.43 -14.82 5.10
N ASP A 213 -6.63 -14.90 5.67
CA ASP A 213 -7.17 -13.96 6.64
C ASP A 213 -6.89 -14.31 8.10
N SER A 214 -6.32 -15.49 8.39
CA SER A 214 -5.94 -15.86 9.75
C SER A 214 -4.99 -14.85 10.39
N ASP A 215 -5.28 -14.51 11.65
CA ASP A 215 -4.38 -13.73 12.50
C ASP A 215 -3.34 -14.65 13.11
N ILE A 216 -2.08 -14.22 13.03
CA ILE A 216 -0.95 -15.01 13.51
C ILE A 216 -0.22 -14.20 14.56
N THR A 217 -0.17 -14.76 15.77
CA THR A 217 0.49 -14.13 16.90
C THR A 217 1.50 -15.10 17.52
N TRP A 218 2.69 -14.59 17.80
CA TRP A 218 3.72 -15.32 18.55
C TRP A 218 3.75 -14.78 19.99
N ASP A 219 3.52 -15.64 20.96
CA ASP A 219 3.76 -15.37 22.38
C ASP A 219 5.18 -15.85 22.72
N PRO A 220 6.18 -14.95 22.80
CA PRO A 220 7.56 -15.34 23.06
C PRO A 220 7.79 -15.82 24.49
N VAL A 221 6.90 -15.46 25.43
CA VAL A 221 7.02 -15.85 26.84
C VAL A 221 6.56 -17.30 27.01
N ARG A 222 5.49 -17.68 26.33
CA ARG A 222 4.93 -19.04 26.39
C ARG A 222 5.47 -19.97 25.30
N GLY A 223 6.15 -19.42 24.29
CA GLY A 223 6.61 -20.18 23.13
C GLY A 223 5.45 -20.70 22.26
N VAL A 224 4.37 -19.93 22.15
CA VAL A 224 3.14 -20.36 21.46
C VAL A 224 2.92 -19.53 20.20
N LEU A 225 2.80 -20.22 19.06
CA LEU A 225 2.27 -19.65 17.82
C LEU A 225 0.76 -19.89 17.78
N ARG A 226 -0.03 -18.82 17.81
CA ARG A 226 -1.48 -18.87 17.62
C ARG A 226 -1.83 -18.50 16.20
N ILE A 227 -2.74 -19.28 15.63
CA ILE A 227 -3.32 -19.08 14.30
C ILE A 227 -4.82 -19.04 14.53
N ASP A 228 -5.36 -17.84 14.64
CA ASP A 228 -6.78 -17.62 14.87
C ASP A 228 -7.47 -17.49 13.51
N GLN A 229 -8.50 -18.31 13.28
CA GLN A 229 -9.33 -18.19 12.08
C GLN A 229 -10.15 -16.91 12.17
N ALA A 230 -10.24 -16.18 11.05
CA ALA A 230 -11.04 -14.96 10.93
C ALA A 230 -12.55 -15.25 10.99
#